data_AF-A0A0F5IW64-F1
#
_entry.id   AF-A0A0F5IW64-F1
#
_cell.length_a   1.000
_cell.length_b   1.000
_cell.length_c   1.000
_cell.angle_alpha   90.00
_cell.angle_beta   90.00
_cell.angle_gamma   90.00
#
_symmetry.space_group_name_H-M   'P 1'
#
loop_
_entity.id
_entity.type
_entity.pdbx_description
1 polymer ?
#
loop_
_entity_poly.entity_id
_entity_poly.type
_entity_poly.pdbx_seq_one_letter_code
_entity_poly.pdbx_strand_id
1 'polypeptide(L)'
;MQIKYPVQFQNRKNKLPLSPLYLTDETYLIEIMEIVSGLFLSKRVVTRSGTEAPLTEIGRAFEYLFNIKLGDVHKKHESVVSRKPSKITEFLDTLRKAINEESKKKGYL
;
A
#
# COMPACT_ATOMS: atom_id res chain seq x y z
N MET A 1 41.17 -24.01 25.32
CA MET A 1 39.85 -24.32 24.74
C MET A 1 39.57 -23.28 23.66
N GLN A 2 39.66 -23.63 22.37
CA GLN A 2 39.30 -22.73 21.28
C GLN A 2 37.78 -22.75 21.13
N ILE A 3 37.14 -21.62 21.40
CA ILE A 3 35.75 -21.41 21.03
C ILE A 3 35.74 -21.33 19.50
N LYS A 4 35.36 -22.42 18.82
CA LYS A 4 35.02 -22.39 17.41
C LYS A 4 33.94 -21.32 17.23
N TYR A 5 34.19 -20.40 16.29
CA TYR A 5 33.30 -19.34 15.83
C TYR A 5 31.81 -19.66 16.07
N PRO A 6 31.01 -18.72 16.63
CA PRO A 6 29.58 -18.93 16.69
C PRO A 6 29.09 -19.17 15.26
N VAL A 7 28.42 -20.30 15.06
CA VAL A 7 27.69 -20.60 13.83
C VAL A 7 26.84 -19.38 13.55
N GLN A 8 27.19 -18.63 12.51
CA GLN A 8 26.37 -17.51 12.06
C GLN A 8 24.98 -18.10 11.86
N PHE A 9 24.01 -17.65 12.64
CA PHE A 9 22.62 -18.00 12.44
C PHE A 9 22.29 -17.64 11.00
N GLN A 10 22.29 -18.64 10.10
CA GLN A 10 21.72 -18.55 8.77
C GLN A 10 20.20 -18.54 8.92
N ASN A 11 19.68 -17.53 9.63
CA ASN A 11 18.27 -17.21 9.72
C ASN A 11 17.97 -16.11 8.70
N ARG A 12 18.26 -16.39 7.44
CA ARG A 12 17.47 -15.82 6.35
C ARG A 12 16.95 -17.00 5.56
N LYS A 13 15.92 -17.65 6.12
CA LYS A 13 14.97 -18.38 5.29
C LYS A 13 14.66 -17.44 4.13
N ASN A 14 15.01 -17.86 2.91
CA ASN A 14 14.51 -17.28 1.67
C ASN A 14 12.97 -17.42 1.72
N LYS A 15 12.32 -16.58 2.51
CA LYS A 15 10.87 -16.50 2.53
C LYS A 15 10.54 -15.79 1.25
N LEU A 16 10.04 -16.57 0.30
CA LEU A 16 9.27 -16.00 -0.78
C LEU A 16 8.31 -14.97 -0.16
N PRO A 17 8.20 -13.78 -0.75
CA PRO A 17 7.24 -12.78 -0.31
C PRO A 17 5.85 -13.41 -0.20
N LEU A 18 5.11 -12.98 0.83
CA LEU A 18 3.87 -13.64 1.24
C LEU A 18 2.77 -13.47 0.19
N SER A 19 2.74 -12.32 -0.48
CA SER A 19 1.84 -12.07 -1.60
C SER A 19 2.52 -12.36 -2.93
N PRO A 20 1.81 -12.98 -3.90
CA PRO A 20 2.32 -13.14 -5.26
C PRO A 20 2.29 -11.83 -6.07
N LEU A 21 1.73 -10.75 -5.52
CA LEU A 21 1.59 -9.46 -6.20
C LEU A 21 2.69 -8.48 -5.78
N TYR A 22 3.16 -7.69 -6.74
CA TYR A 22 4.20 -6.69 -6.57
C TYR A 22 3.84 -5.44 -7.35
N LEU A 23 4.36 -4.31 -6.87
CA LEU A 23 4.32 -3.06 -7.61
C LEU A 23 5.48 -3.03 -8.61
N THR A 24 5.29 -2.33 -9.72
CA THR A 24 6.38 -1.99 -10.62
C THR A 24 7.26 -0.92 -10.00
N ASP A 25 8.48 -0.75 -10.51
CA ASP A 25 9.42 0.28 -10.06
C ASP A 25 8.92 1.71 -10.34
N GLU A 26 7.80 1.85 -11.06
CA GLU A 26 7.14 3.12 -11.37
C GLU A 26 6.19 3.60 -10.27
N THR A 27 5.93 2.78 -9.24
CA THR A 27 4.99 3.13 -8.17
C THR A 27 5.71 3.57 -6.89
N TYR A 28 5.39 4.78 -6.43
CA TYR A 28 5.90 5.32 -5.17
C TYR A 28 5.00 4.94 -3.98
N LEU A 29 5.60 4.72 -2.80
CA LEU A 29 4.84 4.36 -1.60
C LEU A 29 3.74 5.38 -1.23
N ILE A 30 3.96 6.66 -1.54
CA ILE A 30 2.96 7.71 -1.28
C ILE A 30 1.69 7.54 -2.12
N GLU A 31 1.80 6.93 -3.29
CA GLU A 31 0.68 6.66 -4.19
C GLU A 31 -0.19 5.52 -3.65
N ILE A 32 0.44 4.48 -3.08
CA ILE A 32 -0.29 3.44 -2.34
C ILE A 32 -0.94 4.03 -1.09
N MET A 33 -0.23 4.91 -0.38
CA MET A 33 -0.80 5.60 0.77
C MET A 33 -1.99 6.48 0.40
N GLU A 34 -2.04 7.02 -0.82
CA GLU A 34 -3.18 7.79 -1.34
C GLU A 34 -4.45 6.92 -1.39
N ILE A 35 -4.34 5.69 -1.90
CA ILE A 35 -5.44 4.71 -1.89
C ILE A 35 -5.84 4.36 -0.46
N VAL A 36 -4.86 4.01 0.39
CA VAL A 36 -5.10 3.64 1.79
C VAL A 36 -5.82 4.77 2.53
N SER A 37 -5.39 6.02 2.33
CA SER A 37 -5.98 7.21 2.92
C SER A 37 -7.40 7.44 2.40
N GLY A 38 -7.62 7.30 1.10
CA GLY A 38 -8.96 7.41 0.51
C GLY A 38 -9.94 6.37 1.07
N LEU A 39 -9.50 5.12 1.21
CA LEU A 39 -10.29 4.05 1.82
C LEU A 39 -10.62 4.35 3.28
N PHE A 40 -9.62 4.75 4.08
CA PHE A 40 -9.79 5.12 5.48
C PHE A 40 -10.79 6.27 5.64
N LEU A 41 -10.60 7.37 4.89
CA LEU A 41 -11.47 8.55 4.95
C LEU A 41 -12.90 8.25 4.46
N SER A 42 -13.05 7.33 3.50
CA SER A 42 -14.37 6.93 3.00
C SER A 42 -15.22 6.18 4.04
N LYS A 43 -14.58 5.60 5.07
CA LYS A 43 -15.23 4.77 6.10
C LYS A 43 -15.99 3.56 5.54
N ARG A 44 -15.66 3.12 4.31
CA ARG A 44 -16.35 2.01 3.62
C ARG A 44 -15.72 0.64 3.85
N VAL A 45 -14.53 0.59 4.44
CA VAL A 45 -13.88 -0.66 4.83
C VAL A 45 -14.26 -0.95 6.27
N VAL A 46 -14.82 -2.13 6.53
CA VAL A 46 -15.21 -2.57 7.87
C VAL A 46 -14.40 -3.79 8.29
N THR A 47 -14.17 -3.91 9.59
CA THR A 47 -13.56 -5.11 10.19
C THR A 47 -14.55 -6.26 10.21
N ARG A 48 -14.09 -7.46 10.61
CA ARG A 48 -14.97 -8.63 10.78
C ARG A 48 -16.09 -8.41 11.81
N SER A 49 -15.93 -7.47 12.74
CA SER A 49 -16.99 -7.11 13.69
C SER A 49 -18.01 -6.11 13.14
N GLY A 50 -17.86 -5.67 11.88
CA GLY A 50 -18.75 -4.70 11.23
C GLY A 50 -18.49 -3.24 11.59
N THR A 51 -17.41 -2.96 12.32
CA THR A 51 -16.98 -1.60 12.67
C THR A 51 -16.05 -1.03 11.61
N GLU A 52 -16.01 0.30 11.45
CA GLU A 52 -15.07 0.97 10.52
C GLU A 52 -13.63 0.53 10.79
N ALA A 53 -12.92 0.14 9.73
CA ALA A 53 -11.56 -0.35 9.85
C ALA A 53 -10.59 0.79 10.16
N PRO A 54 -9.73 0.65 11.19
CA PRO A 54 -8.73 1.67 11.50
C PRO A 54 -7.67 1.75 10.39
N LEU A 55 -7.07 2.93 10.22
CA LEU A 55 -6.03 3.19 9.21
C LEU A 55 -4.89 2.16 9.25
N THR A 56 -4.50 1.72 10.46
CA THR A 56 -3.44 0.74 10.69
C THR A 56 -3.76 -0.63 10.12
N GLU A 57 -5.01 -1.08 10.18
CA GLU A 57 -5.44 -2.36 9.61
C GLU A 57 -5.47 -2.30 8.09
N ILE A 58 -6.01 -1.23 7.52
CA ILE A 58 -6.03 -1.01 6.06
C ILE A 58 -4.59 -0.93 5.54
N GLY A 59 -3.73 -0.14 6.18
CA GLY A 59 -2.31 -0.02 5.81
C GLY A 59 -1.57 -1.36 5.87
N ARG A 60 -1.78 -2.16 6.93
CA ARG A 60 -1.17 -3.50 7.05
C ARG A 60 -1.64 -4.45 5.95
N ALA A 61 -2.92 -4.37 5.55
CA ALA A 61 -3.44 -5.17 4.46
C ALA A 61 -2.72 -4.85 3.13
N PHE A 62 -2.47 -3.56 2.85
CA PHE A 62 -1.72 -3.14 1.66
C PHE A 62 -0.23 -3.48 1.74
N GLU A 63 0.40 -3.38 2.92
CA GLU A 63 1.78 -3.86 3.12
C GLU A 63 1.90 -5.36 2.79
N TYR A 64 0.94 -6.16 3.24
CA TYR A 64 0.87 -7.58 2.91
C TYR A 64 0.62 -7.80 1.41
N LEU A 65 -0.36 -7.10 0.84
CA LEU A 65 -0.80 -7.26 -0.55
C LEU A 65 0.34 -7.02 -1.55
N PHE A 66 1.18 -6.02 -1.32
CA PHE A 66 2.23 -5.61 -2.26
C PHE A 66 3.65 -5.90 -1.78
N ASN A 67 3.80 -6.60 -0.65
CA ASN A 67 5.10 -6.88 -0.04
C ASN A 67 5.93 -5.62 0.25
N ILE A 68 5.26 -4.52 0.64
CA ILE A 68 5.89 -3.23 0.92
C ILE A 68 5.92 -2.91 2.43
N LYS A 69 6.63 -1.84 2.79
CA LYS A 69 6.61 -1.24 4.14
C LYS A 69 6.24 0.22 4.05
N LEU A 70 5.08 0.58 4.60
CA LEU A 70 4.59 1.95 4.70
C LEU A 70 5.21 2.68 5.90
N GLY A 71 5.57 1.95 6.96
CA GLY A 71 6.12 2.50 8.19
C GLY A 71 5.03 3.10 9.08
N ASP A 72 5.27 4.30 9.63
CA ASP A 72 4.29 5.01 10.45
C ASP A 72 3.13 5.53 9.59
N VAL A 73 2.06 4.74 9.51
CA VAL A 73 0.92 5.00 8.63
C VAL A 73 0.20 6.31 8.95
N HIS A 74 0.21 6.77 10.19
CA HIS A 74 -0.42 8.05 10.55
C HIS A 74 0.39 9.22 10.03
N LYS A 75 1.72 9.19 10.16
CA LYS A 75 2.60 10.20 9.54
C LYS A 75 2.50 10.18 8.02
N LYS A 76 2.40 8.99 7.42
CA LYS A 76 2.22 8.85 5.97
C LYS A 76 0.86 9.37 5.51
N HIS A 77 -0.19 9.17 6.29
CA HIS A 77 -1.52 9.74 6.02
C HIS A 77 -1.50 11.26 6.05
N GLU A 78 -0.93 11.86 7.09
CA GLU A 78 -0.73 13.31 7.15
C GLU A 78 0.08 13.81 5.96
N SER A 79 1.13 13.07 5.57
CA SER A 79 1.91 13.41 4.38
C SER A 79 1.09 13.37 3.09
N VAL A 80 0.06 12.53 2.98
CA VAL A 80 -0.87 12.54 1.83
C VAL A 80 -1.75 13.78 1.89
N VAL A 81 -2.40 14.03 3.03
CA VAL A 81 -3.37 15.11 3.21
C VAL A 81 -2.71 16.49 3.09
N SER A 82 -1.44 16.61 3.49
CA SER A 82 -0.67 17.87 3.44
C SER A 82 0.06 18.10 2.11
N ARG A 83 -0.16 17.28 1.07
CA ARG A 83 0.49 17.48 -0.23
C ARG A 83 0.01 18.75 -0.91
N LYS A 84 0.83 19.22 -1.86
CA LYS A 84 0.42 20.31 -2.77
C LYS A 84 -0.91 19.93 -3.45
N PRO A 85 -1.84 20.88 -3.64
CA PRO A 85 -3.16 20.60 -4.23
C PRO A 85 -3.09 19.89 -5.59
N SER A 86 -2.10 20.19 -6.42
CA SER A 86 -1.90 19.54 -7.73
C SER A 86 -1.42 18.09 -7.66
N LYS A 87 -1.02 17.62 -6.47
CA LYS A 87 -0.42 16.31 -6.24
C LYS A 87 -1.21 15.44 -5.26
N ILE A 88 -2.20 16.00 -4.57
CA ILE A 88 -2.91 15.33 -3.47
C ILE A 88 -3.65 14.05 -3.91
N THR A 89 -4.18 14.03 -5.14
CA THR A 89 -4.93 12.90 -5.72
C THR A 89 -4.39 12.43 -7.08
N GLU A 90 -3.12 12.73 -7.39
CA GLU A 90 -2.56 12.48 -8.73
C GLU A 90 -2.60 11.00 -9.13
N PHE A 91 -2.40 10.09 -8.17
CA PHE A 91 -2.42 8.67 -8.47
C PHE A 91 -3.86 8.18 -8.70
N LEU A 92 -4.80 8.59 -7.84
CA LEU A 92 -6.22 8.29 -8.02
C LEU A 92 -6.75 8.84 -9.35
N ASP A 93 -6.29 10.02 -9.77
CA ASP A 93 -6.62 10.59 -11.07
C ASP A 93 -6.08 9.75 -12.23
N THR A 94 -4.86 9.22 -12.09
CA THR A 94 -4.26 8.29 -13.06
C THR A 94 -5.08 7.00 -13.17
N LEU A 95 -5.48 6.40 -12.04
CA LEU A 95 -6.33 5.20 -12.02
C LEU A 95 -7.71 5.47 -12.65
N ARG A 96 -8.32 6.61 -12.33
CA ARG A 96 -9.59 7.06 -12.93
C ARG A 96 -9.46 7.20 -14.45
N LYS A 97 -8.37 7.80 -14.93
CA LYS A 97 -8.10 7.96 -16.36
C LYS A 97 -7.94 6.62 -17.06
N ALA A 98 -7.19 5.67 -16.48
CA ALA A 98 -7.01 4.34 -17.04
C ALA A 98 -8.34 3.58 -17.22
N ILE A 99 -9.25 3.67 -16.24
CA ILE A 99 -10.59 3.07 -16.34
C ILE A 99 -11.40 3.73 -17.48
N ASN A 100 -11.38 5.06 -17.57
CA ASN A 100 -12.11 5.79 -18.61
C ASN A 100 -11.57 5.46 -20.02
N GLU A 101 -10.26 5.30 -20.18
CA GLU A 101 -9.65 4.92 -21.45
C GLU A 101 -10.07 3.50 -21.88
N GLU A 102 -10.04 2.53 -20.96
CA GLU A 102 -10.51 1.18 -21.23
C GLU A 102 -12.02 1.15 -21.54
N SER A 103 -12.81 2.00 -20.87
CA SER A 103 -14.26 2.15 -21.11
C SER A 103 -14.55 2.69 -22.52
N LYS A 104 -13.82 3.73 -22.96
CA LYS A 104 -13.92 4.28 -24.32
C LYS A 104 -13.51 3.25 -25.37
N LYS A 105 -12.42 2.52 -25.12
CA LYS A 105 -11.95 1.45 -26.02
C LYS A 105 -13.01 0.36 -26.24
N LYS A 106 -13.83 0.09 -25.21
CA LYS A 106 -14.95 -0.86 -25.28
C LYS A 106 -16.27 -0.26 -25.81
N GLY A 107 -16.32 1.05 -26.05
CA GLY A 107 -17.50 1.74 -26.57
C GLY A 107 -18.61 1.98 -25.54
N TYR A 108 -18.30 1.96 -24.24
CA TYR A 108 -19.27 2.33 -23.18
C TYR A 108 -19.35 3.84 -22.93
N LEU A 109 -18.32 4.58 -23.34
CA LEU A 109 -18.19 6.04 -23.24
C LEU A 109 -17.85 6.64 -24.62
#